data_AF-A0A7S2AZT8-F1
#
_entry.id   AF-A0A7S2AZT8-F1
#
_cell.length_a   1.000
_cell.length_b   1.000
_cell.length_c   1.000
_cell.angle_alpha   90.00
_cell.angle_beta   90.00
_cell.angle_gamma   90.00
#
_symmetry.space_group_name_H-M   'P 1'
#
loop_
_entity.id
_entity.type
_entity.pdbx_description
1 polymer ?
#
loop_
_entity_poly.entity_id
_entity_poly.type
_entity_poly.pdbx_seq_one_letter_code
_entity_poly.pdbx_strand_id
1 'polypeptide(L)'
;MHFELVHTHPVIELDADGLLEKIVQSETKRGVCALPFETYEKFMAAYRLWTSLVEETRFVCNFAWPEHTVIAMNNYRVLHGRALVPPGMDRTMCFGYVQRTIFENRYRLLRQRQVEKCDPDMSEKWVTRLPNQVLQALVR
;
A
#
# COMPACT_ATOMS: atom_id res chain seq x y z
N MET A 1 -6.13 1.55 -30.67
CA MET A 1 -4.73 1.60 -30.17
C MET A 1 -4.66 2.69 -29.11
N HIS A 2 -4.35 2.34 -27.86
CA HIS A 2 -3.99 3.35 -26.85
C HIS A 2 -2.47 3.41 -26.80
N PHE A 3 -1.93 4.60 -27.03
CA PHE A 3 -0.49 4.86 -27.05
C PHE A 3 0.11 4.79 -25.63
N GLU A 4 -0.67 5.15 -24.61
CA GLU A 4 -0.29 5.05 -23.19
C GLU A 4 -1.49 4.67 -22.31
N LEU A 5 -1.20 3.94 -21.22
CA LEU A 5 -2.13 3.74 -20.12
C LEU A 5 -1.99 4.90 -19.14
N VAL A 6 -2.92 5.85 -19.20
CA VAL A 6 -2.90 7.04 -18.33
C VAL A 6 -3.97 6.89 -17.25
N HIS A 7 -3.57 7.17 -16.01
CA HIS A 7 -4.48 7.25 -14.88
C HIS A 7 -4.33 8.62 -14.22
N THR A 8 -5.46 9.22 -13.86
CA THR A 8 -5.50 10.46 -13.09
C THR A 8 -6.03 10.13 -11.69
N HIS A 9 -5.28 10.55 -10.68
CA HIS A 9 -5.61 10.33 -9.28
C HIS A 9 -5.01 11.47 -8.44
N PRO A 10 -5.57 11.78 -7.26
CA PRO A 10 -4.91 12.68 -6.31
C PRO A 10 -3.60 12.06 -5.81
N VAL A 11 -2.66 12.90 -5.35
CA VAL A 11 -1.43 12.42 -4.68
C VAL A 11 -1.77 11.86 -3.29
N ILE A 12 -2.71 12.51 -2.61
CA ILE A 12 -3.24 12.13 -1.29
C ILE A 12 -4.71 11.81 -1.49
N GLU A 13 -5.05 10.53 -1.45
CA GLU A 13 -6.41 10.01 -1.59
C GLU A 13 -7.02 9.84 -0.20
N LEU A 14 -8.21 10.41 0.00
CA LEU A 14 -8.95 10.35 1.25
C LEU A 14 -10.19 9.47 1.07
N ASP A 15 -10.58 8.76 2.12
CA ASP A 15 -11.85 8.03 2.16
C ASP A 15 -13.05 8.97 2.40
N ALA A 16 -14.25 8.39 2.50
CA ALA A 16 -15.50 9.14 2.70
C ALA A 16 -15.55 9.91 4.03
N ASP A 17 -14.75 9.51 5.03
CA ASP A 17 -14.65 10.16 6.34
C ASP A 17 -13.52 11.20 6.39
N GLY A 18 -12.83 11.42 5.26
CA GLY A 18 -11.70 12.34 5.16
C GLY A 18 -10.40 11.80 5.74
N LEU A 19 -10.32 10.51 6.05
CA LEU A 19 -9.09 9.87 6.52
C LEU A 19 -8.21 9.51 5.32
N LEU A 20 -6.90 9.57 5.52
CA LEU A 20 -5.94 9.14 4.50
C LEU A 20 -6.20 7.67 4.15
N GLU A 21 -6.53 7.39 2.89
CA GLU A 21 -6.69 6.05 2.36
C GLU A 21 -5.39 5.57 1.70
N LYS A 22 -4.86 6.39 0.79
CA LYS A 22 -3.75 6.02 -0.09
C LYS A 22 -2.91 7.23 -0.51
N ILE A 23 -1.60 7.01 -0.61
CA ILE A 23 -0.67 7.93 -1.26
C ILE A 23 -0.32 7.39 -2.64
N VAL A 24 -0.42 8.23 -3.67
CA VAL A 24 -0.09 7.87 -5.05
C VAL A 24 0.94 8.84 -5.61
N GLN A 25 2.22 8.49 -5.44
CA GLN A 25 3.35 9.34 -5.82
C GLN A 25 4.42 8.53 -6.56
N SER A 26 4.82 9.02 -7.74
CA SER A 26 5.95 8.48 -8.50
C SER A 26 6.43 9.53 -9.51
N GLU A 27 7.64 10.06 -9.33
CA GLU A 27 8.21 11.07 -10.25
C GLU A 27 8.44 10.50 -11.66
N THR A 28 8.89 9.24 -11.75
CA THR A 28 9.21 8.60 -13.04
C THR A 28 7.98 8.19 -13.86
N LYS A 29 6.79 8.16 -13.24
CA LYS A 29 5.53 7.80 -13.90
C LYS A 29 4.55 8.96 -13.98
N ARG A 30 4.98 10.17 -13.62
CA ARG A 30 4.11 11.35 -13.64
C ARG A 30 3.83 11.75 -15.09
N GLY A 31 2.55 11.72 -15.47
CA GLY A 31 2.09 12.17 -16.77
C GLY A 31 1.92 13.69 -16.87
N VAL A 32 1.31 14.13 -17.97
CA VAL A 32 0.98 15.54 -18.22
C VAL A 32 0.01 16.06 -17.15
N CYS A 33 0.28 17.27 -16.63
CA CYS A 33 -0.61 17.92 -15.68
C CYS A 33 -1.91 18.35 -16.36
N ALA A 34 -3.04 17.87 -15.86
CA ALA A 34 -4.37 18.19 -16.37
C ALA A 34 -5.14 19.22 -15.52
N LEU A 35 -4.44 19.93 -14.63
CA LEU A 35 -5.07 20.92 -13.74
C LEU A 35 -5.41 22.21 -14.50
N PRO A 36 -6.53 22.88 -14.17
CA PRO A 36 -6.80 24.23 -14.64
C PRO A 36 -5.67 25.19 -14.30
N PHE A 37 -5.39 26.13 -15.20
CA PHE A 37 -4.27 27.07 -15.08
C PHE A 37 -4.32 27.86 -13.76
N GLU A 38 -5.53 28.27 -13.35
CA GLU A 38 -5.78 29.06 -12.15
C GLU A 38 -5.49 28.30 -10.85
N THR A 39 -5.49 26.96 -10.90
CA THR A 39 -5.22 26.08 -9.76
C THR A 39 -3.77 25.59 -9.73
N TYR A 40 -3.10 25.59 -10.89
CA TYR A 40 -1.78 25.00 -11.09
C TYR A 40 -0.74 25.51 -10.09
N GLU A 41 -0.62 26.83 -9.92
CA GLU A 41 0.39 27.42 -9.02
C GLU A 41 0.19 27.01 -7.55
N LYS A 42 -1.06 27.00 -7.09
CA LYS A 42 -1.40 26.57 -5.72
C LYS A 42 -1.09 25.09 -5.53
N PHE A 43 -1.46 24.26 -6.51
CA PHE A 43 -1.14 22.84 -6.49
C PHE A 43 0.38 22.62 -6.46
N MET A 44 1.13 23.30 -7.32
CA MET A 44 2.58 23.14 -7.39
C MET A 44 3.29 23.63 -6.13
N ALA A 45 2.78 24.66 -5.46
CA ALA A 45 3.28 25.07 -4.15
C ALA A 45 3.08 23.97 -3.10
N ALA A 46 1.89 23.37 -3.02
CA ALA A 46 1.61 22.26 -2.11
C ALA A 46 2.42 21.01 -2.47
N TYR A 47 2.58 20.73 -3.77
CA TYR A 47 3.35 19.59 -4.26
C TYR A 47 4.83 19.72 -3.92
N ARG A 48 5.44 20.91 -4.10
CA ARG A 48 6.83 21.16 -3.71
C ARG A 48 7.06 20.92 -2.22
N LEU A 49 6.15 21.41 -1.37
CA LEU A 49 6.20 21.15 0.06
C LEU A 49 6.09 19.66 0.38
N TRP A 50 5.13 18.96 -0.25
CA TRP A 50 4.99 17.52 -0.10
C TRP A 50 6.28 16.78 -0.48
N THR A 51 6.85 17.08 -1.64
CA THR A 51 8.08 16.41 -2.10
C THR A 51 9.27 16.73 -1.20
N SER A 52 9.38 17.94 -0.65
CA SER A 52 10.44 18.24 0.32
C SER A 52 10.25 17.47 1.63
N LEU A 53 9.00 17.34 2.11
CA LEU A 53 8.69 16.61 3.34
C LEU A 53 9.02 15.12 3.23
N VAL A 54 8.69 14.47 2.10
CA VAL A 54 8.96 13.02 1.93
C VAL A 54 10.46 12.69 1.90
N GLU A 55 11.32 13.67 1.62
CA GLU A 55 12.78 13.53 1.61
C GLU A 55 13.44 13.95 2.93
N GLU A 56 12.70 14.51 3.89
CA GLU A 56 13.27 14.89 5.19
C GLU A 56 13.77 13.66 5.95
N THR A 57 15.00 13.76 6.47
CA THR A 57 15.70 12.64 7.13
C THR A 57 14.93 12.04 8.31
N ARG A 58 14.08 12.81 8.99
CA ARG A 58 13.22 12.31 10.08
C ARG A 58 12.11 11.35 9.63
N PHE A 59 11.77 11.34 8.33
CA PHE A 59 10.76 10.45 7.75
C PHE A 59 11.36 9.34 6.89
N VAL A 60 12.67 9.35 6.67
CA VAL A 60 13.38 8.38 5.84
C VAL A 60 14.05 7.32 6.72
N CYS A 61 13.71 6.05 6.48
CA CYS A 61 14.41 4.92 7.08
C CYS A 61 15.35 4.29 6.06
N ASN A 62 16.66 4.39 6.33
CA ASN A 62 17.69 3.73 5.54
C ASN A 62 18.08 2.41 6.19
N PHE A 63 18.16 1.35 5.39
CA PHE A 63 18.60 0.05 5.86
C PHE A 63 19.30 -0.74 4.75
N ALA A 64 20.16 -1.67 5.16
CA ALA A 64 20.78 -2.61 4.24
C ALA A 64 19.77 -3.69 3.85
N TRP A 65 19.71 -4.02 2.55
CA TRP A 65 18.91 -5.13 2.04
C TRP A 65 19.84 -6.23 1.52
N PRO A 66 20.19 -7.22 2.36
CA PRO A 66 21.10 -8.30 1.98
C PRO A 66 20.40 -9.35 1.10
N GLU A 67 21.20 -10.17 0.43
CA GLU A 67 20.70 -11.29 -0.38
C GLU A 67 19.82 -12.24 0.44
N HIS A 68 18.89 -12.91 -0.26
CA HIS A 68 17.94 -13.87 0.32
C HIS A 68 17.01 -13.32 1.41
N THR A 69 16.87 -11.99 1.51
CA THR A 69 15.87 -11.37 2.37
C THR A 69 14.76 -10.70 1.58
N VAL A 70 13.61 -10.53 2.23
CA VAL A 70 12.40 -9.99 1.61
C VAL A 70 11.91 -8.80 2.42
N ILE A 71 11.51 -7.75 1.72
CA ILE A 71 10.79 -6.61 2.29
C ILE A 71 9.35 -6.70 1.83
N ALA A 72 8.41 -6.68 2.78
CA ALA A 72 7.00 -6.53 2.52
C ALA A 72 6.53 -5.19 3.09
N MET A 73 5.82 -4.40 2.28
CA MET A 73 5.36 -3.07 2.67
C MET A 73 3.96 -2.78 2.15
N ASN A 74 3.25 -1.89 2.82
CA ASN A 74 2.00 -1.35 2.33
C ASN A 74 2.27 -0.26 1.29
N ASN A 75 2.21 -0.62 0.01
CA ASN A 75 2.45 0.29 -1.12
C ASN A 75 1.40 1.44 -1.24
N TYR A 76 0.34 1.43 -0.44
CA TYR A 76 -0.61 2.57 -0.36
C TYR A 76 -0.18 3.62 0.66
N ARG A 77 0.87 3.35 1.45
CA ARG A 77 1.32 4.23 2.53
C ARG A 77 2.82 4.54 2.46
N VAL A 78 3.63 3.53 2.17
CA VAL A 78 5.08 3.63 2.22
C VAL A 78 5.61 3.95 0.83
N LEU A 79 6.20 5.15 0.68
CA LEU A 79 7.05 5.48 -0.44
C LEU A 79 8.41 4.81 -0.24
N HIS A 80 9.01 4.36 -1.33
CA HIS A 80 10.30 3.70 -1.30
C HIS A 80 11.14 4.12 -2.49
N GLY A 81 12.43 4.25 -2.24
CA GLY A 81 13.45 4.50 -3.24
C GLY A 81 14.61 3.53 -3.06
N ARG A 82 15.66 3.74 -3.84
CA ARG A 82 16.92 3.01 -3.67
C ARG A 82 18.08 3.99 -3.72
N ALA A 83 19.11 3.71 -2.91
CA ALA A 83 20.39 4.40 -3.04
C ALA A 83 21.02 4.13 -4.41
N LEU A 84 21.96 5.00 -4.80
CA LEU A 84 22.77 4.82 -5.99
C LEU A 84 23.54 3.49 -5.91
N VAL A 85 23.47 2.69 -6.98
CA VAL A 85 24.25 1.46 -7.11
C VAL A 85 25.62 1.85 -7.67
N PRO A 86 26.74 1.53 -6.99
CA PRO A 86 28.07 1.82 -7.50
C PRO A 86 28.30 1.21 -8.89
N PRO A 87 29.05 1.88 -9.78
CA PRO A 87 29.43 1.30 -11.07
C PRO A 87 30.14 -0.06 -10.87
N GLY A 88 29.77 -1.05 -11.68
CA GLY A 88 30.37 -2.40 -11.64
C GLY A 88 29.82 -3.34 -10.56
N MET A 89 28.83 -2.93 -9.77
CA MET A 89 28.13 -3.81 -8.83
C MET A 89 26.93 -4.49 -9.51
N ASP A 90 27.00 -5.82 -9.66
CA ASP A 90 25.86 -6.60 -10.10
C ASP A 90 24.78 -6.67 -9.02
N ARG A 91 23.52 -6.51 -9.41
CA ARG A 91 22.37 -6.57 -8.51
C ARG A 91 21.15 -7.13 -9.19
N THR A 92 20.63 -8.24 -8.67
CA THR A 92 19.36 -8.83 -9.11
C THR A 92 18.33 -8.73 -7.99
N MET A 93 17.11 -8.31 -8.33
CA MET A 93 16.01 -8.15 -7.39
C MET A 93 14.73 -8.74 -7.97
N CYS A 94 13.96 -9.45 -7.16
CA CYS A 94 12.66 -9.99 -7.53
C CYS A 94 11.56 -9.18 -6.84
N PHE A 95 10.57 -8.74 -7.62
CA PHE A 95 9.45 -7.95 -7.12
C PHE A 95 8.13 -8.65 -7.41
N GLY A 96 7.19 -8.52 -6.48
CA GLY A 96 5.83 -9.02 -6.63
C GLY A 96 4.84 -8.14 -5.88
N TYR A 97 3.61 -8.12 -6.36
CA TYR A 97 2.51 -7.42 -5.71
C TYR A 97 1.45 -8.43 -5.26
N VAL A 98 0.84 -8.15 -4.11
CA VAL A 98 -0.33 -8.87 -3.61
C VAL A 98 -1.45 -7.87 -3.43
N GLN A 99 -2.66 -8.26 -3.82
CA GLN A 99 -3.85 -7.46 -3.54
C GLN A 99 -4.10 -7.39 -2.03
N ARG A 100 -4.46 -6.21 -1.54
CA ARG A 100 -4.73 -5.95 -0.11
C ARG A 100 -5.76 -6.92 0.46
N THR A 101 -6.81 -7.24 -0.30
CA THR A 101 -7.87 -8.18 0.10
C THR A 101 -7.34 -9.58 0.40
N ILE A 102 -6.38 -10.08 -0.39
CA ILE A 102 -5.74 -11.39 -0.17
C ILE A 102 -4.95 -11.37 1.14
N PHE A 103 -4.17 -10.32 1.38
CA PHE A 103 -3.43 -10.16 2.63
C PHE A 103 -4.36 -10.08 3.84
N GLU A 104 -5.41 -9.26 3.78
CA GLU A 104 -6.38 -9.11 4.87
C GLU A 104 -7.12 -10.42 5.18
N ASN A 105 -7.54 -11.16 4.16
CA ASN A 105 -8.20 -12.46 4.34
C ASN A 105 -7.27 -13.48 4.98
N ARG A 106 -5.99 -13.51 4.56
CA ARG A 106 -5.00 -14.39 5.19
C ARG A 106 -4.74 -13.98 6.64
N TYR A 107 -4.63 -12.69 6.92
CA TYR A 107 -4.47 -12.19 8.29
C TYR A 107 -5.65 -12.58 9.19
N ARG A 108 -6.89 -12.37 8.72
CA ARG A 108 -8.11 -12.76 9.45
C ARG A 108 -8.10 -14.25 9.81
N LEU A 109 -7.79 -15.12 8.84
CA LEU A 109 -7.68 -16.56 9.06
C LEU A 109 -6.60 -16.92 10.10
N LEU A 110 -5.42 -16.29 10.02
CA LEU A 110 -4.33 -16.55 10.97
C LEU A 110 -4.68 -16.08 12.38
N ARG A 111 -5.36 -14.93 12.51
CA ARG A 111 -5.85 -14.42 13.80
C ARG A 111 -6.93 -15.32 14.40
N GLN A 112 -7.86 -15.79 13.59
CA GLN A 112 -8.83 -16.80 14.00
C GLN A 112 -8.13 -18.04 14.58
N ARG A 113 -7.19 -18.64 13.82
CA ARG A 113 -6.44 -19.82 14.27
C ARG A 113 -5.62 -19.58 15.54
N GLN A 114 -5.16 -18.35 15.74
CA GLN A 114 -4.46 -17.97 16.96
C GLN A 114 -5.41 -17.96 18.16
N VAL A 115 -6.61 -17.39 18.00
CA VAL A 115 -7.64 -17.36 19.05
C VAL A 115 -8.08 -18.79 19.41
N GLU A 116 -8.40 -19.62 18.42
CA GLU A 116 -8.81 -21.03 18.61
C GLU A 116 -7.74 -21.86 19.35
N LYS A 117 -6.46 -21.52 19.18
CA LYS A 117 -5.36 -22.16 19.92
C LYS A 117 -5.24 -21.68 21.37
N CYS A 118 -5.59 -20.42 21.63
CA CYS A 118 -5.48 -19.82 22.95
C CYS A 118 -6.70 -20.11 23.82
N ASP A 119 -7.86 -20.30 23.21
CA ASP A 119 -9.13 -20.57 23.88
C ASP A 119 -9.88 -21.68 23.12
N PRO A 120 -9.87 -22.93 23.62
CA PRO A 120 -10.55 -24.05 22.98
C PRO A 120 -12.07 -23.89 22.87
N ASP A 121 -12.68 -23.03 23.69
CA ASP A 121 -14.13 -22.75 23.63
C ASP A 121 -14.47 -21.75 22.52
N MET A 122 -13.48 -21.04 22.00
CA MET A 122 -13.59 -20.19 20.81
C MET A 122 -13.31 -21.01 19.54
N SER A 123 -14.33 -21.18 18.70
CA SER A 123 -14.27 -21.89 17.40
C SER A 123 -14.67 -20.97 16.25
N GLU A 124 -14.61 -21.45 15.00
CA GLU A 124 -14.99 -20.68 13.80
C GLU A 124 -16.41 -20.08 13.87
N LYS A 125 -17.26 -20.64 14.74
CA LYS A 125 -18.62 -20.16 15.03
C LYS A 125 -18.65 -18.75 15.62
N TRP A 126 -17.62 -18.35 16.36
CA TRP A 126 -17.56 -17.08 17.10
C TRP A 126 -16.59 -16.06 16.49
N VAL A 127 -15.61 -16.53 15.73
CA VAL A 127 -14.47 -15.71 15.26
C VAL A 127 -14.55 -15.33 13.77
N THR A 128 -15.67 -15.64 13.10
CA THR A 128 -15.92 -15.26 11.70
C THR A 128 -16.95 -14.13 11.59
N ARG A 129 -16.73 -13.20 10.66
CA ARG A 129 -17.57 -11.98 10.47
C ARG A 129 -18.99 -12.27 9.96
N LEU A 130 -19.18 -13.42 9.32
CA LEU A 130 -20.49 -13.93 8.96
C LEU A 130 -20.84 -14.97 10.01
N PRO A 131 -21.91 -14.80 10.81
CA PRO A 131 -22.36 -15.85 11.69
C PRO A 131 -22.67 -17.06 10.83
N ASN A 132 -21.84 -18.12 10.93
CA ASN A 132 -22.05 -19.38 10.22
C ASN A 132 -23.45 -19.96 10.48
N GLN A 133 -24.15 -19.48 11.51
CA GLN A 133 -25.56 -19.78 11.79
C GLN A 133 -26.50 -19.44 10.63
N VAL A 134 -26.28 -18.32 9.92
CA VAL A 134 -27.10 -17.93 8.75
C VAL A 134 -26.79 -18.83 7.56
N LEU A 135 -25.50 -19.11 7.29
CA LEU A 135 -25.10 -20.01 6.21
C LEU A 135 -25.52 -21.47 6.48
N GLN A 136 -25.42 -21.93 7.73
CA GLN A 136 -25.89 -23.27 8.15
C GLN A 136 -27.41 -23.42 8.00
N ALA A 137 -28.19 -22.35 8.14
CA ALA A 137 -29.62 -22.37 7.89
C ALA A 137 -29.98 -22.43 6.39
N LEU A 138 -29.08 -21.95 5.51
CA LEU A 138 -29.29 -21.91 4.06
C LEU A 138 -28.83 -23.19 3.32
N VAL A 139 -28.07 -24.07 3.97
CA VAL A 139 -27.58 -25.34 3.40
C VAL A 139 -28.43 -26.54 3.87
N ARG A 140 -29.66 -26.29 4.33
CA ARG A 140 -30.65 -27.35 4.62
C ARG A 140 -31.57 -27.59 3.43
#